data_AF-A0A6G1RB39-F1
#
_entry.id   AF-A0A6G1RB39-F1
#
_cell.length_a   1.000
_cell.length_b   1.000
_cell.length_c   1.000
_cell.angle_alpha   90.00
_cell.angle_beta   90.00
_cell.angle_gamma   90.00
#
_symmetry.space_group_name_H-M   'P 1'
#
loop_
_entity.id
_entity.type
_entity.pdbx_description
1 polymer ?
#
loop_
_entity_poly.entity_id
_entity_poly.type
_entity_poly.pdbx_seq_one_letter_code
_entity_poly.pdbx_strand_id
1 'polypeptide(L)'
;SPPASWGDTAAVSLLDVNRRFTAAVSFSGGGVWSVFHAGVIGKGLKPAAEAAVERTEEELAHNTQTFLTLLIRCCGGSGGGSSHPTPLPNQQPPPEPQINPEAAKAVAAALIEAVCPEASGGGELLWPPEEQARATIERDLRICRRFRRHPLLFPLLRLVAAGRPALCYCSVLLRGLLASLLTFWEGCRDAETPGSPWHLWASSWLVVCLAEGSLIPPALGAVQEVFPHLAPYEVRLLLLSLWDYLRDNHPLPQKFTFRPDKGTFCRDFGKDG
;
A
#
# COMPACT_ATOMS: atom_id res chain seq x y z
N SER A 1 -14.79 -35.73 21.24
CA SER A 1 -14.99 -34.31 21.53
C SER A 1 -14.84 -33.50 20.25
N PRO A 2 -15.92 -32.96 19.66
CA PRO A 2 -15.79 -31.93 18.63
C PRO A 2 -15.83 -30.53 19.28
N PRO A 3 -14.99 -29.58 18.85
CA PRO A 3 -15.08 -28.20 19.30
C PRO A 3 -15.62 -27.24 18.23
N ALA A 4 -16.18 -26.14 18.75
CA ALA A 4 -16.40 -24.81 18.16
C ALA A 4 -17.53 -24.65 17.13
N SER A 5 -18.74 -24.44 17.68
CA SER A 5 -19.88 -23.78 17.07
C SER A 5 -19.51 -22.38 16.54
N TRP A 6 -19.73 -22.16 15.25
CA TRP A 6 -19.77 -20.82 14.68
C TRP A 6 -21.04 -20.11 15.17
N GLY A 7 -20.86 -18.85 15.55
CA GLY A 7 -21.86 -18.03 16.25
C GLY A 7 -23.20 -17.97 15.54
N ASP A 8 -24.25 -18.02 16.36
CA ASP A 8 -25.64 -17.75 16.04
C ASP A 8 -25.80 -16.51 15.18
N THR A 9 -26.04 -16.69 13.88
CA THR A 9 -26.98 -15.82 13.18
C THR A 9 -28.34 -16.09 13.82
N ALA A 10 -28.71 -15.30 14.83
CA ALA A 10 -30.01 -15.39 15.49
C ALA A 10 -31.09 -15.57 14.42
N ALA A 11 -31.76 -16.72 14.44
CA ALA A 11 -32.76 -17.08 13.45
C ALA A 11 -33.90 -16.06 13.50
N VAL A 12 -33.91 -15.14 12.56
CA VAL A 12 -34.96 -14.12 12.45
C VAL A 12 -36.23 -14.84 12.04
N SER A 13 -37.14 -15.00 12.99
CA SER A 13 -38.48 -15.57 12.77
C SER A 13 -39.25 -14.70 11.77
N LEU A 14 -39.49 -15.25 10.58
CA LEU A 14 -40.29 -14.60 9.54
C LEU A 14 -41.71 -14.25 10.02
N LEU A 15 -42.25 -15.06 10.93
CA LEU A 15 -43.55 -14.81 11.56
C LEU A 15 -43.52 -13.54 12.42
N ASP A 16 -42.45 -13.31 13.18
CA ASP A 16 -42.34 -12.11 14.02
C ASP A 16 -42.06 -10.85 13.20
N VAL A 17 -41.31 -10.97 12.10
CA VAL A 17 -41.14 -9.88 11.13
C VAL A 17 -42.48 -9.54 10.48
N ASN A 18 -43.22 -10.53 9.97
CA ASN A 18 -44.51 -10.29 9.32
C ASN A 18 -45.56 -9.72 10.30
N ARG A 19 -45.57 -10.15 11.56
CA ARG A 19 -46.48 -9.59 12.59
C ARG A 19 -46.27 -8.08 12.78
N ARG A 20 -45.02 -7.60 12.74
CA ARG A 20 -44.71 -6.16 12.85
C ARG A 20 -45.22 -5.37 11.65
N PHE A 21 -45.12 -5.93 10.44
CA PHE A 21 -45.66 -5.31 9.24
C PHE A 21 -47.20 -5.27 9.29
N THR A 22 -47.85 -6.41 9.57
CA THR A 22 -49.32 -6.52 9.60
C THR A 22 -49.97 -5.62 10.66
N ALA A 23 -49.35 -5.44 11.83
CA ALA A 23 -49.87 -4.58 12.89
C ALA A 23 -49.83 -3.08 12.53
N ALA A 24 -49.00 -2.67 11.57
CA ALA A 24 -48.82 -1.28 11.16
C ALA A 24 -49.54 -0.92 9.85
N VAL A 25 -50.18 -1.89 9.17
CA VAL A 25 -51.01 -1.62 7.98
C VAL A 25 -52.39 -1.12 8.41
N SER A 26 -52.44 0.09 8.95
CA SER A 26 -53.69 0.78 9.28
C SER A 26 -54.09 1.67 8.09
N PHE A 27 -55.01 1.17 7.26
CA PHE A 27 -55.65 2.01 6.24
C PHE A 27 -56.58 3.00 6.95
N SER A 28 -56.12 4.23 7.21
CA SER A 28 -57.00 5.32 7.64
C SER A 28 -58.03 5.59 6.54
N GLY A 29 -59.22 5.04 6.70
CA GLY A 29 -60.33 5.14 5.74
C GLY A 29 -60.61 3.83 5.03
N GLY A 30 -61.23 2.87 5.74
CA GLY A 30 -61.99 1.76 5.17
C GLY A 30 -61.31 0.97 4.05
N GLY A 31 -60.25 0.20 4.37
CA GLY A 31 -59.86 -1.10 3.78
C GLY A 31 -59.84 -1.35 2.26
N VAL A 32 -60.09 -0.37 1.40
CA VAL A 32 -60.35 -0.59 -0.05
C VAL A 32 -59.18 -0.15 -0.94
N TRP A 33 -58.11 0.43 -0.39
CA TRP A 33 -56.99 0.99 -1.15
C TRP A 33 -55.69 0.19 -1.00
N SER A 34 -54.87 0.16 -2.05
CA SER A 34 -53.51 -0.40 -2.02
C SER A 34 -52.58 0.42 -1.12
N VAL A 35 -51.43 -0.16 -0.73
CA VAL A 35 -50.40 0.49 0.09
C VAL A 35 -49.85 1.74 -0.61
N PHE A 36 -49.54 2.79 0.15
CA PHE A 36 -49.10 4.09 -0.38
C PHE A 36 -47.78 4.06 -1.16
N HIS A 37 -46.92 3.04 -0.95
CA HIS A 37 -45.65 2.89 -1.65
C HIS A 37 -45.65 1.72 -2.64
N ALA A 38 -44.91 1.85 -3.75
CA ALA A 38 -44.75 0.79 -4.76
C ALA A 38 -43.70 -0.28 -4.38
N GLY A 39 -43.13 -0.22 -3.17
CA GLY A 39 -42.14 -1.16 -2.66
C GLY A 39 -41.04 -0.45 -1.87
N VAL A 40 -40.07 -1.22 -1.36
CA VAL A 40 -38.86 -0.71 -0.70
C VAL A 40 -37.65 -1.11 -1.53
N ILE A 41 -36.74 -0.16 -1.79
CA ILE A 41 -35.45 -0.46 -2.43
C ILE A 41 -34.46 -0.91 -1.34
N GLY A 42 -33.97 -2.14 -1.43
CA GLY A 42 -32.98 -2.69 -0.50
C GLY A 42 -33.55 -3.05 0.88
N LYS A 43 -32.74 -2.91 1.93
CA LYS A 43 -33.09 -3.30 3.31
C LYS A 43 -33.46 -2.11 4.23
N GLY A 44 -33.64 -0.91 3.67
CA GLY A 44 -33.87 0.30 4.45
C GLY A 44 -32.60 0.83 5.12
N LEU A 45 -32.76 1.52 6.26
CA LEU A 45 -31.66 2.11 7.04
C LEU A 45 -30.63 1.03 7.39
N LYS A 46 -29.37 1.23 6.98
CA LYS A 46 -28.28 0.32 7.34
C LYS A 46 -28.16 0.33 8.86
N PRO A 47 -28.19 -0.83 9.55
CA PRO A 47 -27.87 -0.88 10.97
C PRO A 47 -26.49 -0.22 11.14
N ALA A 48 -26.32 0.54 12.21
CA ALA A 48 -25.02 1.11 12.56
C ALA A 48 -24.01 -0.04 12.49
N ALA A 49 -22.96 0.14 11.67
CA ALA A 49 -21.93 -0.88 11.55
C ALA A 49 -21.50 -1.25 12.97
N GLU A 50 -21.55 -2.54 13.31
CA GLU A 50 -21.04 -3.02 14.59
C GLU A 50 -19.66 -2.40 14.75
N ALA A 51 -19.51 -1.54 15.77
CA ALA A 51 -18.28 -0.83 16.01
C ALA A 51 -17.20 -1.90 16.14
N ALA A 52 -16.36 -2.03 15.11
CA ALA A 52 -15.23 -2.93 15.15
C ALA A 52 -14.48 -2.58 16.44
N VAL A 53 -14.20 -3.57 17.29
CA VAL A 53 -13.48 -3.38 18.55
C VAL A 53 -12.29 -2.47 18.27
N GLU A 54 -12.37 -1.23 18.74
CA GLU A 54 -11.34 -0.23 18.48
C GLU A 54 -10.11 -0.68 19.26
N ARG A 55 -9.14 -1.28 18.55
CA ARG A 55 -7.82 -1.53 19.12
C ARG A 55 -7.15 -0.18 19.32
N THR A 56 -6.46 -0.02 20.44
CA THR A 56 -5.73 1.22 20.72
C THR A 56 -4.63 1.43 19.68
N GLU A 57 -4.36 2.68 19.35
CA GLU A 57 -3.29 3.05 18.40
C GLU A 57 -1.92 2.53 18.85
N GLU A 58 -1.68 2.52 20.16
CA GLU A 58 -0.48 1.99 20.80
C GLU A 58 -0.30 0.49 20.57
N GLU A 59 -1.36 -0.31 20.75
CA GLU A 59 -1.32 -1.75 20.46
C GLU A 59 -1.03 -2.02 18.98
N LEU A 60 -1.64 -1.26 18.08
CA LEU A 60 -1.41 -1.39 16.64
C LEU A 60 0.04 -1.06 16.28
N ALA A 61 0.59 0.02 16.85
CA ALA A 61 1.99 0.42 16.65
C ALA A 61 2.95 -0.65 17.20
N HIS A 62 2.71 -1.16 18.41
CA HIS A 62 3.52 -2.20 19.02
C HIS A 62 3.51 -3.51 18.22
N ASN A 63 2.32 -3.95 17.77
CA ASN A 63 2.18 -5.15 16.95
C ASN A 63 2.88 -4.99 15.60
N THR A 64 2.75 -3.82 14.97
CA THR A 64 3.42 -3.50 13.71
C THR A 64 4.93 -3.55 13.88
N GLN A 65 5.47 -2.90 14.92
CA GLN A 65 6.90 -2.91 15.21
C GLN A 65 7.43 -4.32 15.50
N THR A 66 6.71 -5.10 16.30
CA THR A 66 7.07 -6.49 16.64
C THR A 66 7.09 -7.36 15.40
N PHE A 67 6.07 -7.24 14.54
CA PHE A 67 5.99 -7.97 13.28
C PHE A 67 7.13 -7.60 12.32
N LEU A 68 7.41 -6.31 12.14
CA LEU A 68 8.53 -5.85 11.29
C LEU A 68 9.88 -6.31 11.85
N THR A 69 10.07 -6.27 13.17
CA THR A 69 11.29 -6.75 13.82
C THR A 69 11.51 -8.25 13.56
N LEU A 70 10.44 -9.05 13.64
CA LEU A 70 10.49 -10.47 13.31
C LEU A 70 10.86 -10.68 11.84
N LEU A 71 10.23 -9.95 10.93
CA LEU A 71 10.57 -10.03 9.50
C LEU A 71 12.02 -9.64 9.23
N ILE A 72 12.53 -8.56 9.83
CA ILE A 72 13.94 -8.15 9.67
C ILE A 72 14.88 -9.26 10.16
N ARG A 73 14.56 -9.93 11.27
CA ARG A 73 15.36 -11.07 11.76
C ARG A 73 15.28 -12.28 10.82
N CYS A 74 14.11 -12.59 10.26
CA CYS A 74 13.93 -13.68 9.30
C CYS A 74 14.61 -13.40 7.96
N CYS A 75 14.64 -12.14 7.53
CA CYS A 75 15.27 -11.71 6.30
C CYS A 75 16.75 -11.34 6.47
N GLY A 76 17.26 -11.25 7.70
CA GLY A 76 18.68 -11.02 7.97
C GLY A 76 19.51 -12.20 7.49
N GLY A 77 20.64 -11.91 6.82
CA GLY A 77 21.61 -12.95 6.49
C GLY A 77 22.11 -13.60 7.79
N SER A 78 22.07 -14.93 7.87
CA SER A 78 22.79 -15.66 8.92
C SER A 78 24.28 -15.47 8.68
N GLY A 79 24.84 -14.38 9.22
CA GLY A 79 26.27 -14.17 9.35
C GLY A 79 26.84 -15.14 10.37
N GLY A 80 26.75 -16.44 10.09
CA GLY A 80 27.49 -17.49 10.77
C GLY A 80 28.97 -17.34 10.43
N GLY A 81 29.62 -16.43 11.16
CA GLY A 81 31.04 -16.14 11.04
C GLY A 81 31.45 -15.31 12.25
N SER A 82 31.77 -16.01 13.33
CA SER A 82 32.43 -15.47 14.51
C SER A 82 33.57 -14.50 14.14
N SER A 83 33.33 -13.22 14.29
CA SER A 83 34.32 -12.33 14.89
C SER A 83 33.53 -11.18 15.48
N HIS A 84 33.51 -11.15 16.80
CA HIS A 84 33.36 -9.93 17.54
C HIS A 84 34.75 -9.27 17.41
N PRO A 85 35.00 -8.26 16.56
CA PRO A 85 36.07 -7.34 16.92
C PRO A 85 35.52 -6.61 18.14
N THR A 86 36.20 -6.73 19.26
CA THR A 86 36.16 -5.74 20.32
C THR A 86 36.09 -4.36 19.68
N PRO A 87 35.11 -3.50 20.02
CA PRO A 87 35.04 -2.17 19.42
C PRO A 87 36.28 -1.39 19.86
N LEU A 88 37.23 -1.18 18.94
CA LEU A 88 38.22 -0.13 19.09
C LEU A 88 37.48 1.22 19.17
N PRO A 89 37.94 2.19 19.97
CA PRO A 89 37.20 3.42 20.27
C PRO A 89 37.07 4.42 19.09
N ASN A 90 37.19 3.99 17.83
CA ASN A 90 37.21 4.88 16.65
C ASN A 90 36.53 4.29 15.39
N GLN A 91 35.62 3.33 15.50
CA GLN A 91 34.93 2.76 14.32
C GLN A 91 33.57 3.42 14.02
N GLN A 92 33.39 3.67 12.72
CA GLN A 92 32.21 4.13 11.99
C GLN A 92 30.92 3.44 12.47
N PRO A 93 29.75 4.11 12.40
CA PRO A 93 28.47 3.56 12.86
C PRO A 93 28.24 2.12 12.37
N PRO A 94 27.57 1.28 13.19
CA PRO A 94 27.34 -0.12 12.84
C PRO A 94 26.70 -0.25 11.46
N PRO A 95 27.09 -1.26 10.66
CA PRO A 95 26.49 -1.48 9.35
C PRO A 95 24.98 -1.66 9.53
N GLU A 96 24.20 -0.92 8.73
CA GLU A 96 22.74 -1.06 8.69
C GLU A 96 22.37 -2.54 8.52
N PRO A 97 21.27 -3.01 9.13
CA PRO A 97 20.86 -4.41 9.05
C PRO A 97 20.72 -4.84 7.58
N GLN A 98 21.64 -5.69 7.13
CA GLN A 98 21.66 -6.15 5.75
C GLN A 98 20.54 -7.17 5.54
N ILE A 99 19.53 -6.77 4.78
CA ILE A 99 18.42 -7.63 4.40
C ILE A 99 18.86 -8.51 3.23
N ASN A 100 18.71 -9.82 3.38
CA ASN A 100 18.98 -10.79 2.33
C ASN A 100 18.05 -10.51 1.12
N PRO A 101 18.61 -10.36 -0.10
CA PRO A 101 17.85 -10.02 -1.29
C PRO A 101 16.81 -11.09 -1.68
N GLU A 102 17.11 -12.37 -1.48
CA GLU A 102 16.16 -13.46 -1.78
C GLU A 102 15.00 -13.47 -0.78
N ALA A 103 15.28 -13.20 0.50
CA ALA A 103 14.22 -13.08 1.51
C ALA A 103 13.33 -11.86 1.22
N ALA A 104 13.92 -10.71 0.88
CA ALA A 104 13.16 -9.52 0.49
C ALA A 104 12.33 -9.75 -0.78
N LYS A 105 12.85 -10.51 -1.77
CA LYS A 105 12.12 -10.92 -2.96
C LYS A 105 10.94 -11.83 -2.63
N ALA A 106 11.09 -12.75 -1.68
CA ALA A 106 9.98 -13.58 -1.21
C ALA A 106 8.88 -12.74 -0.54
N VAL A 107 9.26 -11.75 0.28
CA VAL A 107 8.31 -10.78 0.86
C VAL A 107 7.62 -9.97 -0.23
N ALA A 108 8.35 -9.52 -1.25
CA ALA A 108 7.81 -8.79 -2.40
C ALA A 108 6.75 -9.63 -3.15
N ALA A 109 7.03 -10.90 -3.42
CA ALA A 109 6.10 -11.81 -4.09
C ALA A 109 4.81 -12.01 -3.26
N ALA A 110 4.95 -12.27 -1.96
CA ALA A 110 3.80 -12.42 -1.07
C ALA A 110 2.95 -11.13 -0.97
N LEU A 111 3.61 -9.96 -1.01
CA LEU A 111 2.92 -8.67 -0.99
C LEU A 111 2.09 -8.45 -2.26
N ILE A 112 2.64 -8.81 -3.43
CA ILE A 112 1.92 -8.69 -4.71
C ILE A 112 0.73 -9.65 -4.72
N GLU A 113 0.92 -10.89 -4.33
CA GLU A 113 -0.15 -11.90 -4.26
C GLU A 113 -1.28 -11.45 -3.32
N ALA A 114 -0.95 -10.82 -2.19
CA ALA A 114 -1.93 -10.35 -1.21
C ALA A 114 -2.66 -9.06 -1.63
N VAL A 115 -2.06 -8.20 -2.45
CA VAL A 115 -2.62 -6.88 -2.81
C VAL A 115 -3.23 -6.86 -4.21
N CYS A 116 -2.61 -7.56 -5.16
CA CYS A 116 -2.89 -7.51 -6.59
C CYS A 116 -2.60 -8.89 -7.23
N PRO A 117 -3.40 -9.93 -6.91
CA PRO A 117 -3.14 -11.31 -7.32
C PRO A 117 -3.07 -11.48 -8.85
N GLU A 118 -3.81 -10.65 -9.60
CA GLU A 118 -3.78 -10.61 -11.07
C GLU A 118 -2.39 -10.33 -11.66
N ALA A 119 -1.49 -9.72 -10.89
CA ALA A 119 -0.14 -9.36 -11.30
C ALA A 119 0.95 -10.34 -10.81
N SER A 120 0.58 -11.41 -10.09
CA SER A 120 1.53 -12.34 -9.44
C SER A 120 2.39 -13.16 -10.41
N GLY A 121 2.13 -13.09 -11.72
CA GLY A 121 2.89 -13.78 -12.77
C GLY A 121 4.27 -13.18 -13.11
N GLY A 122 4.74 -12.18 -12.36
CA GLY A 122 6.12 -11.64 -12.47
C GLY A 122 6.45 -10.89 -13.76
N GLY A 123 5.47 -10.67 -14.65
CA GLY A 123 5.69 -10.13 -16.00
C GLY A 123 5.66 -8.61 -16.12
N GLU A 124 5.14 -7.87 -15.13
CA GLU A 124 4.84 -6.44 -15.27
C GLU A 124 5.89 -5.54 -14.59
N LEU A 125 7.15 -5.71 -15.00
CA LEU A 125 8.27 -4.89 -14.53
C LEU A 125 8.42 -3.58 -15.31
N LEU A 126 7.99 -3.58 -16.58
CA LEU A 126 8.10 -2.43 -17.46
C LEU A 126 7.07 -1.36 -17.10
N TRP A 127 7.51 -0.12 -17.16
CA TRP A 127 6.66 1.04 -16.93
C TRP A 127 6.09 1.49 -18.27
N PRO A 128 4.76 1.39 -18.48
CA PRO A 128 4.15 1.83 -19.72
C PRO A 128 4.11 3.37 -19.77
N PRO A 129 3.84 3.98 -20.94
CA PRO A 129 3.52 5.40 -20.99
C PRO A 129 2.27 5.73 -20.17
N GLU A 130 2.13 7.00 -19.76
CA GLU A 130 1.07 7.47 -18.85
C GLU A 130 -0.32 7.17 -19.42
N GLU A 131 -0.51 7.32 -20.73
CA GLU A 131 -1.81 7.14 -21.39
C GLU A 131 -2.33 5.72 -21.23
N GLN A 132 -1.45 4.72 -21.22
CA GLN A 132 -1.81 3.31 -21.03
C GLN A 132 -2.20 3.02 -19.57
N ALA A 133 -1.77 3.84 -18.59
CA ALA A 133 -2.23 3.71 -17.20
C ALA A 133 -3.75 3.94 -17.09
N ARG A 134 -4.36 4.65 -18.05
CA ARG A 134 -5.82 4.83 -18.11
C ARG A 134 -6.59 3.52 -18.30
N ALA A 135 -5.96 2.50 -18.90
CA ALA A 135 -6.56 1.18 -19.06
C ALA A 135 -6.56 0.38 -17.74
N THR A 136 -5.77 0.79 -16.73
CA THR A 136 -5.61 0.06 -15.47
C THR A 136 -6.16 0.80 -14.25
N ILE A 137 -6.92 1.88 -14.45
CA ILE A 137 -7.46 2.75 -13.39
C ILE A 137 -8.15 1.95 -12.28
N GLU A 138 -8.98 0.96 -12.62
CA GLU A 138 -9.70 0.18 -11.61
C GLU A 138 -8.73 -0.56 -10.68
N ARG A 139 -7.71 -1.21 -11.24
CA ARG A 139 -6.67 -1.91 -10.48
C ARG A 139 -5.86 -0.93 -9.64
N ASP A 140 -5.43 0.18 -10.23
CA ASP A 140 -4.61 1.17 -9.55
C ASP A 140 -5.36 1.77 -8.35
N LEU A 141 -6.65 2.10 -8.51
CA LEU A 141 -7.52 2.53 -7.42
C LEU A 141 -7.74 1.44 -6.35
N ARG A 142 -7.84 0.17 -6.73
CA ARG A 142 -7.92 -0.95 -5.77
C ARG A 142 -6.64 -1.05 -4.95
N ILE A 143 -5.46 -0.94 -5.58
CA ILE A 143 -4.16 -0.89 -4.91
C ILE A 143 -4.14 0.28 -3.92
N CYS A 144 -4.41 1.50 -4.38
CA CYS A 144 -4.42 2.70 -3.53
C CYS A 144 -5.39 2.57 -2.34
N ARG A 145 -6.60 2.04 -2.55
CA ARG A 145 -7.55 1.75 -1.47
C ARG A 145 -7.00 0.71 -0.48
N ARG A 146 -6.26 -0.29 -0.94
CA ARG A 146 -5.63 -1.28 -0.05
C ARG A 146 -4.57 -0.62 0.83
N PHE A 147 -3.73 0.24 0.27
CA PHE A 147 -2.74 1.04 1.02
C PHE A 147 -3.41 1.95 2.07
N ARG A 148 -4.54 2.60 1.76
CA ARG A 148 -5.31 3.37 2.75
C ARG A 148 -5.84 2.53 3.89
N ARG A 149 -6.37 1.35 3.57
CA ARG A 149 -7.02 0.48 4.57
C ARG A 149 -6.01 -0.28 5.43
N HIS A 150 -4.82 -0.52 4.92
CA HIS A 150 -3.78 -1.33 5.56
C HIS A 150 -2.45 -0.57 5.55
N PRO A 151 -2.22 0.35 6.51
CA PRO A 151 -1.01 1.16 6.54
C PRO A 151 0.27 0.34 6.71
N LEU A 152 0.18 -0.90 7.18
CA LEU A 152 1.30 -1.86 7.28
C LEU A 152 1.93 -2.21 5.91
N LEU A 153 1.24 -1.97 4.79
CA LEU A 153 1.81 -2.16 3.45
C LEU A 153 2.98 -1.21 3.16
N PHE A 154 2.97 -0.01 3.73
CA PHE A 154 4.06 0.96 3.58
C PHE A 154 5.37 0.46 4.20
N PRO A 155 5.47 0.14 5.50
CA PRO A 155 6.71 -0.37 6.07
C PRO A 155 7.13 -1.73 5.51
N LEU A 156 6.20 -2.56 5.03
CA LEU A 156 6.55 -3.77 4.27
C LEU A 156 7.28 -3.47 2.96
N LEU A 157 6.77 -2.52 2.16
CA LEU A 157 7.48 -2.07 0.96
C LEU A 157 8.84 -1.45 1.31
N ARG A 158 8.95 -0.74 2.43
CA ARG A 158 10.25 -0.19 2.89
C ARG A 158 11.25 -1.29 3.25
N LEU A 159 10.80 -2.37 3.88
CA LEU A 159 11.61 -3.57 4.13
C LEU A 159 12.08 -4.19 2.80
N VAL A 160 11.19 -4.28 1.80
CA VAL A 160 11.55 -4.75 0.45
C VAL A 160 12.56 -3.81 -0.22
N ALA A 161 12.42 -2.49 -0.05
CA ALA A 161 13.34 -1.49 -0.57
C ALA A 161 14.77 -1.63 -0.03
N ALA A 162 14.91 -1.99 1.24
CA ALA A 162 16.21 -2.24 1.86
C ALA A 162 16.91 -3.51 1.34
N GLY A 163 16.17 -4.53 0.90
CA GLY A 163 16.70 -5.76 0.30
C GLY A 163 16.92 -5.67 -1.22
N ARG A 164 17.69 -4.69 -1.70
CA ARG A 164 17.92 -4.46 -3.15
C ARG A 164 18.41 -5.73 -3.86
N PRO A 165 17.91 -6.06 -5.07
CA PRO A 165 16.99 -5.30 -5.92
C PRO A 165 15.50 -5.63 -5.74
N ALA A 166 15.08 -6.17 -4.59
CA ALA A 166 13.74 -6.78 -4.45
C ALA A 166 12.56 -5.85 -4.79
N LEU A 167 12.70 -4.53 -4.58
CA LEU A 167 11.65 -3.56 -4.88
C LEU A 167 11.26 -3.52 -6.37
N CYS A 168 12.15 -3.91 -7.27
CA CYS A 168 11.84 -4.08 -8.70
C CYS A 168 10.62 -4.99 -8.91
N TYR A 169 10.50 -6.06 -8.11
CA TYR A 169 9.39 -7.00 -8.25
C TYR A 169 8.05 -6.38 -7.82
N CYS A 170 8.05 -5.39 -6.93
CA CYS A 170 6.85 -4.64 -6.52
C CYS A 170 6.43 -3.53 -7.50
N SER A 171 7.00 -3.48 -8.71
CA SER A 171 6.73 -2.44 -9.72
C SER A 171 5.23 -2.17 -9.93
N VAL A 172 4.40 -3.23 -10.00
CA VAL A 172 2.94 -3.10 -10.15
C VAL A 172 2.27 -2.31 -9.01
N LEU A 173 2.71 -2.48 -7.77
CA LEU A 173 2.16 -1.79 -6.61
C LEU A 173 2.58 -0.32 -6.60
N LEU A 174 3.85 -0.05 -6.89
CA LEU A 174 4.42 1.30 -6.97
C LEU A 174 3.76 2.09 -8.09
N ARG A 175 3.62 1.49 -9.27
CA ARG A 175 2.97 2.08 -10.44
C ARG A 175 1.49 2.35 -10.17
N GLY A 176 0.77 1.40 -9.58
CA GLY A 176 -0.65 1.59 -9.24
C GLY A 176 -0.88 2.69 -8.20
N LEU A 177 0.03 2.81 -7.22
CA LEU A 177 0.00 3.92 -6.27
C LEU A 177 0.30 5.26 -6.95
N LEU A 178 1.35 5.32 -7.80
CA LEU A 178 1.71 6.54 -8.54
C LEU A 178 0.58 7.00 -9.47
N ALA A 179 0.00 6.09 -10.26
CA ALA A 179 -1.11 6.40 -11.17
C ALA A 179 -2.33 6.95 -10.42
N SER A 180 -2.65 6.38 -9.26
CA SER A 180 -3.75 6.85 -8.42
C SER A 180 -3.47 8.25 -7.85
N LEU A 181 -2.23 8.52 -7.45
CA LEU A 181 -1.82 9.84 -6.95
C LEU A 181 -1.82 10.88 -8.07
N LEU A 182 -1.33 10.54 -9.28
CA LEU A 182 -1.41 11.40 -10.46
C LEU A 182 -2.85 11.79 -10.79
N THR A 183 -3.75 10.80 -10.80
CA THR A 183 -5.18 11.01 -11.04
C THR A 183 -5.81 11.89 -9.94
N PHE A 184 -5.42 11.67 -8.69
CA PHE A 184 -5.90 12.49 -7.58
C PHE A 184 -5.47 13.95 -7.72
N TRP A 185 -4.17 14.19 -7.94
CA TRP A 185 -3.63 15.55 -8.04
C TRP A 185 -4.13 16.29 -9.29
N GLU A 186 -4.50 15.57 -10.36
CA GLU A 186 -5.20 16.15 -11.53
C GLU A 186 -6.59 16.67 -11.19
N GLY A 187 -7.33 15.92 -10.38
CA GLY A 187 -8.69 16.25 -9.97
C GLY A 187 -8.79 17.12 -8.72
N CYS A 188 -7.67 17.39 -8.06
CA CYS A 188 -7.63 18.14 -6.81
C CYS A 188 -8.06 19.60 -7.04
N ARG A 189 -8.97 20.08 -6.18
CA ARG A 189 -9.47 21.46 -6.21
C ARG A 189 -9.03 22.27 -5.00
N ASP A 190 -8.26 21.67 -4.11
CA ASP A 190 -7.67 22.39 -2.97
C ASP A 190 -6.68 23.43 -3.50
N ALA A 191 -6.59 24.58 -2.83
CA ALA A 191 -5.62 25.61 -3.21
C ALA A 191 -4.19 25.19 -2.88
N GLU A 192 -4.02 24.42 -1.81
CA GLU A 192 -2.73 24.03 -1.27
C GLU A 192 -2.70 22.51 -1.01
N THR A 193 -1.54 21.92 -1.25
CA THR A 193 -1.28 20.48 -1.07
C THR A 193 -1.57 19.95 0.35
N PRO A 194 -1.33 20.70 1.45
CA PRO A 194 -1.72 20.30 2.81
C PRO A 194 -3.21 20.08 3.04
N GLY A 195 -4.09 20.59 2.15
CA GLY A 195 -5.54 20.32 2.18
C GLY A 195 -5.89 18.84 2.05
N SER A 196 -4.96 18.04 1.51
CA SER A 196 -5.11 16.61 1.27
C SER A 196 -3.98 15.80 1.93
N PRO A 197 -3.96 15.69 3.27
CA PRO A 197 -2.79 15.25 4.04
C PRO A 197 -2.35 13.81 3.73
N TRP A 198 -3.31 12.89 3.54
CA TRP A 198 -2.98 11.51 3.20
C TRP A 198 -2.29 11.40 1.83
N HIS A 199 -2.75 12.16 0.84
CA HIS A 199 -2.18 12.13 -0.51
C HIS A 199 -0.80 12.77 -0.53
N LEU A 200 -0.63 13.90 0.17
CA LEU A 200 0.68 14.54 0.34
C LEU A 200 1.68 13.56 0.98
N TRP A 201 1.30 12.94 2.09
CA TRP A 201 2.14 11.96 2.77
C TRP A 201 2.44 10.74 1.88
N ALA A 202 1.45 10.19 1.19
CA ALA A 202 1.63 9.02 0.32
C ALA A 202 2.51 9.33 -0.90
N SER A 203 2.36 10.51 -1.52
CA SER A 203 3.23 11.00 -2.59
C SER A 203 4.67 11.13 -2.10
N SER A 204 4.85 11.76 -0.94
CA SER A 204 6.17 11.97 -0.34
C SER A 204 6.85 10.64 -0.02
N TRP A 205 6.12 9.75 0.66
CA TRP A 205 6.58 8.42 1.02
C TRP A 205 6.96 7.58 -0.19
N LEU A 206 6.17 7.62 -1.27
CA LEU A 206 6.43 6.85 -2.48
C LEU A 206 7.76 7.26 -3.12
N VAL A 207 8.03 8.57 -3.22
CA VAL A 207 9.30 9.10 -3.74
C VAL A 207 10.48 8.63 -2.89
N VAL A 208 10.36 8.71 -1.56
CA VAL A 208 11.40 8.21 -0.64
C VAL A 208 11.63 6.71 -0.83
N CYS A 209 10.56 5.91 -0.90
CA CYS A 209 10.65 4.46 -1.08
C CYS A 209 11.35 4.08 -2.40
N LEU A 210 11.02 4.77 -3.50
CA LEU A 210 11.68 4.59 -4.80
C LEU A 210 13.18 4.91 -4.72
N ALA A 211 13.56 5.97 -3.99
CA ALA A 211 14.96 6.34 -3.80
C ALA A 211 15.71 5.34 -2.90
N GLU A 212 15.10 4.92 -1.78
CA GLU A 212 15.66 3.90 -0.88
C GLU A 212 15.89 2.57 -1.60
N GLY A 213 14.98 2.17 -2.50
CA GLY A 213 15.13 1.00 -3.37
C GLY A 213 16.14 1.16 -4.51
N SER A 214 16.77 2.34 -4.66
CA SER A 214 17.62 2.68 -5.81
C SER A 214 16.92 2.51 -7.16
N LEU A 215 15.61 2.78 -7.23
CA LEU A 215 14.88 2.83 -8.49
C LEU A 215 15.03 4.20 -9.16
N ILE A 216 15.27 5.24 -8.36
CA ILE A 216 15.54 6.61 -8.81
C ILE A 216 16.82 7.17 -8.15
N PRO A 217 17.47 8.17 -8.78
CA PRO A 217 18.62 8.84 -8.19
C PRO A 217 18.26 9.53 -6.86
N PRO A 218 19.20 9.61 -5.90
CA PRO A 218 18.96 10.29 -4.62
C PRO A 218 18.49 11.74 -4.76
N ALA A 219 18.93 12.45 -5.79
CA ALA A 219 18.50 13.82 -6.07
C ALA A 219 16.99 13.92 -6.33
N LEU A 220 16.39 12.92 -7.01
CA LEU A 220 14.93 12.86 -7.19
C LEU A 220 14.21 12.46 -5.90
N GLY A 221 14.88 11.71 -5.01
CA GLY A 221 14.37 11.37 -3.69
C GLY A 221 14.10 12.59 -2.80
N ALA A 222 14.95 13.63 -2.90
CA ALA A 222 14.83 14.86 -2.12
C ALA A 222 13.66 15.76 -2.57
N VAL A 223 13.13 15.58 -3.78
CA VAL A 223 12.05 16.40 -4.34
C VAL A 223 10.76 16.34 -3.49
N GLN A 224 10.57 15.26 -2.74
CA GLN A 224 9.43 15.14 -1.83
C GLN A 224 9.39 16.22 -0.73
N GLU A 225 10.55 16.77 -0.34
CA GLU A 225 10.64 17.78 0.73
C GLU A 225 9.94 19.09 0.34
N VAL A 226 9.85 19.39 -0.96
CA VAL A 226 9.17 20.60 -1.43
C VAL A 226 7.67 20.42 -1.61
N PHE A 227 7.14 19.18 -1.65
CA PHE A 227 5.71 18.92 -1.90
C PHE A 227 4.74 19.70 -1.00
N PRO A 228 4.98 19.89 0.31
CA PRO A 228 4.08 20.68 1.17
C PRO A 228 3.94 22.15 0.75
N HIS A 229 4.88 22.67 -0.03
CA HIS A 229 4.96 24.08 -0.43
C HIS A 229 4.52 24.31 -1.88
N LEU A 230 4.15 23.26 -2.60
CA LEU A 230 3.74 23.31 -4.00
C LEU A 230 2.22 23.35 -4.12
N ALA A 231 1.74 23.84 -5.26
CA ALA A 231 0.36 23.67 -5.68
C ALA A 231 0.10 22.20 -6.09
N PRO A 232 -1.14 21.69 -5.93
CA PRO A 232 -1.51 20.33 -6.34
C PRO A 232 -1.08 19.92 -7.75
N TYR A 233 -1.23 20.83 -8.72
CA TYR A 233 -0.86 20.59 -10.10
C TYR A 233 0.67 20.48 -10.28
N GLU A 234 1.46 21.23 -9.52
CA GLU A 234 2.92 21.15 -9.56
C GLU A 234 3.40 19.81 -8.99
N VAL A 235 2.78 19.32 -7.91
CA VAL A 235 3.02 17.96 -7.39
C VAL A 235 2.71 16.92 -8.46
N ARG A 236 1.58 17.05 -9.19
CA ARG A 236 1.27 16.17 -10.34
C ARG A 236 2.39 16.18 -11.37
N LEU A 237 2.86 17.35 -11.80
CA LEU A 237 3.91 17.46 -12.82
C LEU A 237 5.23 16.79 -12.37
N LEU A 238 5.60 16.94 -11.11
CA LEU A 238 6.79 16.26 -10.56
C LEU A 238 6.61 14.75 -10.53
N LEU A 239 5.45 14.26 -10.07
CA LEU A 239 5.13 12.83 -10.10
C LEU A 239 5.05 12.28 -11.53
N LEU A 240 4.65 13.10 -12.51
CA LEU A 240 4.62 12.71 -13.91
C LEU A 240 6.04 12.60 -14.48
N SER A 241 6.90 13.58 -14.17
CA SER A 241 8.33 13.50 -14.53
C SER A 241 9.01 12.26 -13.92
N LEU A 242 8.59 11.86 -12.72
CA LEU A 242 9.05 10.64 -12.07
C LEU A 242 8.56 9.37 -12.80
N TRP A 243 7.30 9.37 -13.26
CA TRP A 243 6.77 8.30 -14.10
C TRP A 243 7.57 8.16 -15.39
N ASP A 244 7.79 9.27 -16.10
CA ASP A 244 8.58 9.30 -17.34
C ASP A 244 10.01 8.84 -17.09
N TYR A 245 10.64 9.26 -15.99
CA TYR A 245 11.96 8.77 -15.59
C TYR A 245 11.97 7.25 -15.44
N LEU A 246 10.99 6.66 -14.75
CA LEU A 246 10.90 5.21 -14.53
C LEU A 246 10.52 4.43 -15.81
N ARG A 247 9.80 5.06 -16.73
CA ARG A 247 9.58 4.54 -18.09
C ARG A 247 10.90 4.47 -18.84
N ASP A 248 11.66 5.55 -18.89
CA ASP A 248 12.90 5.60 -19.66
C ASP A 248 14.01 4.77 -18.96
N ASN A 249 13.93 4.62 -17.63
CA ASN A 249 14.90 3.95 -16.78
C ASN A 249 14.31 2.77 -16.00
N HIS A 250 13.66 1.83 -16.70
CA HIS A 250 12.95 0.70 -16.10
C HIS A 250 13.68 0.05 -14.90
N PRO A 251 12.99 -0.15 -13.76
CA PRO A 251 13.56 -0.76 -12.56
C PRO A 251 13.71 -2.27 -12.73
N LEU A 252 14.67 -2.68 -13.54
CA LEU A 252 14.96 -4.09 -13.81
C LEU A 252 16.04 -4.59 -12.84
N PRO A 253 15.89 -5.80 -12.26
CA PRO A 253 16.93 -6.39 -11.39
C PRO A 253 18.30 -6.49 -12.06
N GLN A 254 18.33 -6.64 -13.40
CA GLN A 254 19.55 -6.72 -14.21
C GLN A 254 20.41 -5.44 -14.17
N LYS A 255 19.82 -4.29 -13.82
CA LYS A 255 20.55 -3.02 -13.69
C LYS A 255 21.32 -2.90 -12.37
N PHE A 256 21.18 -3.88 -11.48
CA PHE A 256 21.87 -3.91 -10.20
C PHE A 256 23.10 -4.79 -10.27
N THR A 257 24.21 -4.27 -9.75
CA THR A 257 25.48 -4.99 -9.65
C THR A 257 25.80 -5.24 -8.19
N PHE A 258 26.25 -6.45 -7.86
CA PHE A 258 26.67 -6.78 -6.50
C PHE A 258 27.98 -6.06 -6.19
N ARG A 259 27.99 -5.31 -5.07
CA ARG A 259 29.17 -4.62 -4.56
C ARG A 259 29.70 -5.36 -3.33
N PRO A 260 30.78 -6.16 -3.46
CA PRO A 260 31.27 -7.01 -2.39
C PRO A 260 31.80 -6.21 -1.19
N ASP A 261 32.29 -4.99 -1.42
CA ASP A 261 32.71 -4.03 -0.39
C ASP A 261 31.59 -3.63 0.56
N LYS A 262 30.35 -3.60 0.07
CA LYS A 262 29.16 -3.22 0.86
C LYS A 262 28.22 -4.37 1.16
N GLY A 263 28.47 -5.57 0.60
CA GLY A 263 27.58 -6.72 0.71
C GLY A 263 26.18 -6.47 0.13
N THR A 264 26.03 -5.49 -0.76
CA THR A 264 24.72 -5.02 -1.25
C THR A 264 24.70 -4.85 -2.75
N PHE A 265 23.51 -4.95 -3.34
CA PHE A 265 23.29 -4.62 -4.74
C PHE A 265 23.16 -3.11 -4.91
N CYS A 266 23.90 -2.55 -5.87
CA CYS A 266 23.87 -1.13 -6.21
C CYS A 266 23.55 -0.94 -7.68
N ARG A 267 22.70 0.04 -7.98
CA ARG A 267 22.44 0.52 -9.33
C ARG A 267 23.36 1.70 -9.64
N ASP A 268 23.95 1.70 -10.84
CA ASP A 268 24.76 2.80 -11.33
C ASP A 268 23.94 3.65 -12.30
N PHE A 269 23.53 4.84 -11.87
CA PHE A 269 22.70 5.74 -12.67
C PHE A 269 23.50 6.46 -13.78
N GLY A 270 24.83 6.46 -13.73
CA GLY A 270 25.67 7.12 -14.74
C GLY A 270 25.80 6.33 -16.05
N LYS A 271 25.42 5.05 -16.05
CA LYS A 271 25.48 4.16 -17.22
C LYS A 271 24.14 4.01 -17.96
N ASP A 272 23.10 4.63 -17.43
CA ASP A 272 21.73 4.57 -17.95
C ASP A 272 21.43 5.70 -18.97
N GLY A 273 22.43 6.53 -19.34
CA GLY A 273 22.31 7.66 -20.27
C GLY A 273 23.04 7.48 -21.60
#